data_AF-A0A9X1V6U6-F1
#
_entry.id   AF-A0A9X1V6U6-F1
#
_cell.length_a   1.000
_cell.length_b   1.000
_cell.length_c   1.000
_cell.angle_alpha   90.00
_cell.angle_beta   90.00
_cell.angle_gamma   90.00
#
_symmetry.space_group_name_H-M   'P 1'
#
loop_
_entity.id
_entity.type
_entity.pdbx_description
1 polymer ?
#
loop_
_entity_poly.entity_id
_entity_poly.type
_entity_poly.pdbx_seq_one_letter_code
_entity_poly.pdbx_strand_id
1 'polypeptide(L)'
;MFSIHVILGLAIIIISALLLLWNALRFGNGWKRPGFGRILIGLLDLQIVIGLIVFIEHPIWGWFLLHPIMMIIVVGLAHVLVSEKRKPQTQLIGYLLTTVLLMVGVYFAIKFG
;
A
#
# COMPACT_ATOMS: atom_id res chain seq x y z
N MET A 1 16.33 -9.69 -7.36
CA MET A 1 14.95 -9.59 -6.84
C MET A 1 14.14 -8.38 -7.31
N PHE A 2 14.75 -7.44 -8.04
CA PHE A 2 14.14 -6.17 -8.46
C PHE A 2 12.86 -6.29 -9.30
N SER A 3 12.84 -7.09 -10.38
CA SER A 3 11.64 -7.18 -11.25
C SER A 3 10.41 -7.71 -10.52
N ILE A 4 10.60 -8.62 -9.56
CA ILE A 4 9.52 -9.14 -8.72
C ILE A 4 8.97 -8.02 -7.82
N HIS A 5 9.84 -7.21 -7.22
CA HIS A 5 9.45 -6.05 -6.41
C HIS A 5 8.61 -5.04 -7.20
N VAL A 6 9.00 -4.75 -8.44
CA VAL A 6 8.27 -3.83 -9.32
C VAL A 6 6.90 -4.39 -9.71
N ILE A 7 6.83 -5.65 -10.15
CA ILE A 7 5.57 -6.31 -10.53
C ILE A 7 4.62 -6.37 -9.33
N LEU A 8 5.13 -6.78 -8.15
CA LEU A 8 4.33 -6.84 -6.94
C LEU A 8 3.84 -5.44 -6.52
N GLY A 9 4.68 -4.41 -6.63
CA GLY A 9 4.29 -3.03 -6.36
C GLY A 9 3.15 -2.55 -7.24
N LEU A 10 3.21 -2.81 -8.55
CA LEU A 10 2.12 -2.50 -9.49
C LEU A 10 0.84 -3.26 -9.16
N ALA A 11 0.95 -4.56 -8.86
CA ALA A 11 -0.19 -5.38 -8.45
C ALA A 11 -0.85 -4.83 -7.17
N ILE A 12 -0.05 -4.40 -6.18
CA ILE A 12 -0.55 -3.82 -4.93
C ILE A 12 -1.31 -2.52 -5.17
N ILE A 13 -0.86 -1.67 -6.09
CA ILE A 13 -1.59 -0.43 -6.44
C ILE A 13 -2.96 -0.75 -7.02
N ILE A 14 -3.01 -1.68 -7.97
CA ILE A 14 -4.27 -2.12 -8.59
C ILE A 14 -5.20 -2.71 -7.52
N ILE A 15 -4.68 -3.62 -6.69
CA ILE A 15 -5.46 -4.24 -5.61
C ILE A 15 -5.94 -3.18 -4.60
N SER A 16 -5.08 -2.23 -4.21
CA SER A 16 -5.43 -1.14 -3.30
C SER A 16 -6.59 -0.31 -3.85
N ALA A 17 -6.53 0.07 -5.14
CA ALA A 17 -7.59 0.81 -5.81
C ALA A 17 -8.89 0.01 -5.91
N LEU A 18 -8.81 -1.29 -6.25
CA LEU A 18 -9.98 -2.17 -6.28
C LEU A 18 -10.61 -2.33 -4.89
N LEU A 19 -9.81 -2.42 -3.84
CA LEU A 19 -10.30 -2.53 -2.47
C LEU A 19 -10.87 -1.23 -1.93
N LEU A 20 -10.33 -0.08 -2.33
CA LEU A 20 -10.92 1.23 -2.09
C LEU A 20 -12.32 1.30 -2.71
N LEU A 21 -12.44 0.95 -4.00
CA LEU A 21 -13.72 0.92 -4.71
C LEU A 21 -14.71 -0.05 -4.06
N TRP A 22 -14.26 -1.27 -3.72
CA TRP A 22 -15.09 -2.25 -3.03
C TRP A 22 -15.62 -1.72 -1.70
N ASN A 23 -14.78 -1.08 -0.89
CA ASN A 23 -15.21 -0.53 0.39
C ASN A 23 -16.13 0.67 0.22
N ALA A 24 -15.87 1.55 -0.76
CA ALA A 24 -16.77 2.65 -1.08
C ALA A 24 -18.17 2.15 -1.43
N LEU A 25 -18.28 1.13 -2.30
CA LEU A 25 -19.55 0.51 -2.68
C LEU A 25 -20.21 -0.21 -1.50
N ARG A 26 -19.44 -0.99 -0.73
CA ARG A 26 -19.93 -1.71 0.44
C ARG A 26 -20.57 -0.77 1.45
N PHE A 27 -19.90 0.34 1.75
CA PHE A 27 -20.39 1.32 2.72
C PHE A 27 -21.51 2.19 2.16
N GLY A 28 -21.43 2.62 0.90
CA GLY A 28 -22.48 3.40 0.24
C GLY A 28 -23.81 2.65 0.18
N ASN A 29 -23.77 1.32 0.00
CA ASN A 29 -24.96 0.47 -0.06
C ASN A 29 -25.35 -0.18 1.28
N GLY A 30 -24.63 0.11 2.38
CA GLY A 30 -24.91 -0.47 3.70
C GLY A 30 -24.68 -1.99 3.81
N TRP A 31 -23.87 -2.58 2.93
CA TRP A 31 -23.65 -4.02 2.89
C TRP A 31 -22.79 -4.50 4.07
N LYS A 32 -23.23 -5.57 4.75
CA LYS A 32 -22.48 -6.26 5.82
C LYS A 32 -21.48 -7.31 5.31
N ARG A 33 -20.99 -7.15 4.07
CA ARG A 33 -20.02 -8.08 3.47
C ARG A 33 -18.63 -7.95 4.12
N PRO A 34 -17.81 -9.02 4.13
CA PRO A 34 -16.45 -8.94 4.67
C PRO A 34 -15.60 -7.93 3.90
N GLY A 35 -14.65 -7.34 4.63
CA GLY A 35 -13.57 -6.56 4.02
C GLY A 35 -12.46 -7.49 3.55
N PHE A 36 -11.43 -6.89 2.95
CA PHE A 36 -10.22 -7.59 2.54
C PHE A 36 -8.97 -6.86 3.05
N GLY A 37 -9.09 -6.13 4.16
CA GLY A 37 -8.02 -5.30 4.68
C GLY A 37 -6.77 -6.08 5.05
N ARG A 38 -6.95 -7.31 5.56
CA ARG A 38 -5.83 -8.21 5.88
C ARG A 38 -5.02 -8.62 4.65
N ILE A 39 -5.68 -8.78 3.50
CA ILE A 39 -4.99 -9.12 2.24
C ILE A 39 -4.10 -7.96 1.83
N LEU A 40 -4.64 -6.72 1.84
CA LEU A 40 -3.85 -5.54 1.50
C LEU A 40 -2.64 -5.38 2.45
N ILE A 41 -2.87 -5.51 3.75
CA ILE A 41 -1.81 -5.40 4.75
C ILE A 41 -0.72 -6.46 4.52
N GLY A 42 -1.08 -7.72 4.34
CA GLY A 42 -0.11 -8.79 4.11
C GLY A 42 0.69 -8.61 2.82
N LEU A 43 0.06 -8.08 1.76
CA LEU A 43 0.76 -7.76 0.51
C LEU A 43 1.74 -6.59 0.70
N LEU A 44 1.35 -5.56 1.45
CA LEU A 44 2.23 -4.43 1.75
C LEU A 44 3.42 -4.85 2.63
N ASP A 45 3.19 -5.71 3.63
CA ASP A 45 4.26 -6.26 4.47
C ASP A 45 5.26 -7.06 3.60
N LEU A 46 4.76 -7.90 2.70
CA LEU A 46 5.59 -8.63 1.74
C LEU A 46 6.38 -7.68 0.82
N GLN A 47 5.77 -6.58 0.37
CA GLN A 47 6.43 -5.58 -0.46
C GLN A 47 7.58 -4.89 0.27
N ILE A 48 7.43 -4.58 1.56
CA ILE A 48 8.51 -4.04 2.39
C ILE A 48 9.64 -5.04 2.52
N VAL A 49 9.35 -6.30 2.84
CA VAL A 49 10.37 -7.34 2.99
C VAL A 49 11.17 -7.50 1.70
N ILE A 50 10.49 -7.62 0.56
CA ILE A 50 11.17 -7.71 -0.74
C ILE A 50 11.93 -6.42 -1.05
N GLY A 51 11.38 -5.26 -0.73
CA GLY A 51 12.04 -3.96 -0.92
C GLY A 51 13.33 -3.82 -0.10
N LEU A 52 13.35 -4.32 1.14
CA LEU A 52 14.54 -4.38 1.98
C LEU A 52 15.60 -5.32 1.39
N ILE A 53 15.20 -6.49 0.87
CA ILE A 53 16.12 -7.40 0.18
C ILE A 53 16.74 -6.70 -1.05
N VAL A 54 15.92 -6.04 -1.87
CA VAL A 54 16.39 -5.27 -3.03
C VAL A 54 17.34 -4.15 -2.63
N PHE A 55 17.05 -3.45 -1.54
CA PHE A 55 17.91 -2.39 -1.01
C PHE A 55 19.27 -2.92 -0.54
N ILE A 56 19.33 -4.12 0.04
CA ILE A 56 20.59 -4.76 0.44
C ILE A 56 21.38 -5.24 -0.79
N GLU A 57 20.70 -5.81 -1.79
CA GLU A 57 21.32 -6.24 -3.07
C GLU A 57 21.90 -5.04 -3.85
N HIS A 58 21.19 -3.91 -3.81
CA HIS A 58 21.52 -2.69 -4.55
C HIS A 58 21.39 -1.47 -3.63
N PRO A 59 22.38 -1.17 -2.77
CA PRO A 59 22.30 -0.07 -1.84
C PRO A 59 22.22 1.25 -2.58
N ILE A 60 21.12 1.97 -2.35
CA ILE A 60 20.79 3.26 -2.96
C ILE A 60 20.85 4.35 -1.88
N TRP A 61 21.44 5.49 -2.23
CA TRP A 61 21.67 6.61 -1.30
C TRP A 61 21.00 7.91 -1.77
N GLY A 62 20.88 8.89 -0.87
CA GLY A 62 20.31 10.20 -1.19
C GLY A 62 18.79 10.19 -1.31
N TRP A 63 18.25 10.86 -2.33
CA TRP A 63 16.80 11.03 -2.54
C TRP A 63 16.05 9.70 -2.70
N PHE A 64 16.74 8.62 -3.06
CA PHE A 64 16.17 7.28 -3.12
C PHE A 64 15.69 6.75 -1.77
N LEU A 65 16.26 7.19 -0.64
CA LEU A 65 15.82 6.77 0.70
C LEU A 65 14.40 7.24 1.03
N LEU A 66 13.87 8.21 0.29
CA LEU A 66 12.48 8.65 0.45
C LEU A 66 11.49 7.54 0.10
N HIS A 67 11.80 6.69 -0.88
CA HIS A 67 10.92 5.58 -1.26
C HIS A 67 10.69 4.59 -0.10
N PRO A 68 11.71 3.95 0.51
CA PRO A 68 11.48 3.03 1.62
C PRO A 68 10.87 3.71 2.85
N ILE A 69 11.23 4.96 3.16
CA ILE A 69 10.62 5.71 4.27
C ILE A 69 9.11 5.90 4.00
N MET A 70 8.74 6.33 2.81
CA MET A 70 7.33 6.48 2.41
C MET A 70 6.58 5.14 2.50
N MET A 71 7.19 4.05 2.03
CA MET A 71 6.55 2.74 2.08
C MET A 71 6.31 2.26 3.53
N ILE A 72 7.22 2.53 4.46
CA ILE A 72 7.02 2.24 5.90
C ILE A 72 5.83 3.04 6.44
N ILE A 73 5.71 4.32 6.10
CA ILE A 73 4.58 5.16 6.49
C ILE A 73 3.27 4.59 5.94
N VAL A 74 3.24 4.17 4.68
CA VAL A 74 2.08 3.55 4.03
C VAL A 74 1.63 2.30 4.79
N VAL A 75 2.57 1.39 5.11
CA VAL A 75 2.29 0.17 5.87
C VAL A 75 1.74 0.50 7.25
N GLY A 76 2.38 1.43 7.97
CA GLY A 76 1.92 1.85 9.29
C GLY A 76 0.49 2.38 9.26
N LEU A 77 0.16 3.24 8.30
CA LEU A 77 -1.19 3.77 8.11
C LEU A 77 -2.19 2.66 7.76
N ALA A 78 -1.83 1.72 6.89
CA ALA A 78 -2.68 0.60 6.53
C ALA A 78 -3.02 -0.25 7.76
N HIS A 79 -2.03 -0.64 8.58
CA HIS A 79 -2.26 -1.40 9.81
C HIS A 79 -3.19 -0.68 10.79
N VAL A 80 -3.07 0.64 10.91
CA VAL A 80 -3.86 1.44 11.87
C VAL A 80 -5.29 1.68 11.38
N LEU A 81 -5.46 2.01 10.09
CA LEU A 81 -6.70 2.57 9.53
C LEU A 81 -7.52 1.56 8.72
N VAL A 82 -6.88 0.60 8.05
CA VAL A 82 -7.55 -0.38 7.17
C VAL A 82 -8.10 -1.59 7.95
N SER A 83 -7.79 -1.70 9.25
CA SER A 83 -8.27 -2.78 10.11
C SER A 83 -9.80 -2.88 10.15
N GLU A 84 -10.32 -4.10 10.01
CA GLU A 84 -11.76 -4.40 9.94
C GLU A 84 -12.55 -3.99 11.20
N LYS A 85 -11.84 -3.78 12.32
CA LYS A 85 -12.43 -3.30 13.59
C LYS A 85 -12.73 -1.80 13.59
N ARG A 86 -12.21 -1.05 12.60
CA ARG A 86 -12.40 0.41 12.50
C ARG A 86 -13.78 0.78 11.97
N LYS A 87 -14.20 2.01 12.25
CA LYS A 87 -15.44 2.58 11.69
C LYS A 87 -15.33 2.65 10.15
N PRO A 88 -16.44 2.46 9.41
CA PRO A 88 -16.44 2.51 7.94
C PRO A 88 -15.74 3.72 7.31
N GLN A 89 -16.01 4.92 7.84
CA GLN A 89 -15.39 6.16 7.37
C GLN A 89 -13.87 6.14 7.56
N THR A 90 -13.40 5.67 8.72
CA THR A 90 -11.97 5.55 9.02
C THR A 90 -11.30 4.53 8.10
N GLN A 91 -11.96 3.40 7.82
CA GLN A 91 -11.45 2.42 6.86
C GLN A 91 -11.34 3.01 5.46
N LEU A 92 -12.36 3.75 5.00
CA LEU A 92 -12.36 4.36 3.68
C LEU A 92 -11.23 5.38 3.52
N ILE A 93 -11.04 6.22 4.53
CA ILE A 93 -9.90 7.16 4.61
C ILE A 93 -8.57 6.39 4.59
N GLY A 94 -8.48 5.28 5.33
CA GLY A 94 -7.31 4.40 5.35
C GLY A 94 -6.97 3.85 3.97
N TYR A 95 -7.95 3.30 3.24
CA TYR A 95 -7.75 2.83 1.86
C TYR A 95 -7.35 3.97 0.95
N LEU A 96 -8.03 5.11 1.01
CA LEU A 96 -7.74 6.28 0.17
C LEU A 96 -6.30 6.77 0.38
N LEU A 97 -5.89 7.00 1.63
CA LEU A 97 -4.54 7.42 1.96
C LEU A 97 -3.50 6.39 1.51
N THR A 98 -3.76 5.10 1.75
CA THR A 98 -2.87 4.01 1.31
C THR A 98 -2.70 4.03 -0.20
N THR A 99 -3.79 4.11 -0.98
CA THR A 99 -3.74 4.16 -2.44
C THR A 99 -2.99 5.39 -2.96
N VAL A 100 -3.31 6.59 -2.44
CA VAL A 100 -2.67 7.84 -2.86
C VAL A 100 -1.17 7.82 -2.55
N LEU A 101 -0.79 7.39 -1.34
CA LEU A 101 0.61 7.34 -0.96
C LEU A 101 1.41 6.28 -1.74
N LEU A 102 0.80 5.16 -2.11
CA LEU A 102 1.42 4.19 -3.02
C LEU A 102 1.69 4.80 -4.40
N MET A 103 0.72 5.53 -4.96
CA MET A 103 0.89 6.23 -6.24
C MET A 103 2.02 7.28 -6.15
N VAL A 104 2.06 8.05 -5.07
CA VAL A 104 3.14 9.00 -4.80
C VAL A 104 4.48 8.27 -4.69
N GLY A 105 4.55 7.18 -3.93
CA GLY A 105 5.75 6.35 -3.78
C GLY A 105 6.31 5.82 -5.10
N VAL A 106 5.43 5.41 -6.02
CA VAL A 106 5.82 5.01 -7.38
C VAL A 106 6.24 6.19 -8.24
N TYR A 107 5.54 7.33 -8.16
CA TYR A 107 5.95 8.53 -8.89
C TYR A 107 7.38 8.97 -8.50
N PHE A 108 7.69 8.98 -7.21
CA PHE A 108 9.05 9.27 -6.74
C PHE A 108 10.04 8.20 -7.21
N ALA A 109 9.68 6.92 -7.15
CA ALA A 109 10.54 5.85 -7.62
C ALA A 109 10.84 5.93 -9.12
N ILE A 110 9.92 6.41 -9.95
CA ILE A 110 10.14 6.56 -11.41
C ILE A 110 10.93 7.83 -11.71
N LYS A 111 10.64 8.94 -11.03
CA LYS A 111 11.24 10.25 -11.33
C LYS A 111 12.69 10.36 -10.87
N PHE A 112 13.02 9.69 -9.76
CA PHE A 112 14.34 9.73 -9.16
C PHE A 112 15.06 8.38 -9.23
N GLY A 113 14.42 7.39 -9.86
CA GLY A 113 14.87 6.02 -10.17
C GLY A 113 15.83 5.95 -11.34
#